data_AF-A0A2V8JV82-F1
#
_entry.id   AF-A0A2V8JV82-F1
#
_cell.length_a   1.000
_cell.length_b   1.000
_cell.length_c   1.000
_cell.angle_alpha   90.00
_cell.angle_beta   90.00
_cell.angle_gamma   90.00
#
_symmetry.space_group_name_H-M   'P 1'
#
loop_
_entity.id
_entity.type
_entity.pdbx_description
1 polymer ?
#
loop_
_entity_poly.entity_id
_entity_poly.type
_entity_poly.pdbx_seq_one_letter_code
_entity_poly.pdbx_strand_id
1 'polypeptide(L)'
;METHSVRRGVRLVLLACWMVVAGCGGKGSSRAQTPDQPSAVSALAKMGQLATDPIAQMSMTFDGNPAQEKIREKIDMALLMYGMDVNNVNRGSAGRTLVALRKERGLSEMAILEKMLNTPANGKFEEAAVRISAEMNR
;
A
#
# COMPACT_ATOMS: atom_id res chain seq x y z
N MET A 1 9.24 49.68 -2.54
CA MET A 1 10.58 49.93 -3.09
C MET A 1 11.52 49.03 -2.33
N GLU A 2 12.44 48.37 -3.03
CA GLU A 2 13.69 47.80 -2.48
C GLU A 2 13.50 46.52 -1.63
N THR A 3 14.22 45.41 -1.81
CA THR A 3 15.39 45.09 -2.65
C THR A 3 15.66 43.58 -2.57
N HIS A 4 16.11 43.01 -3.69
CA HIS A 4 17.23 42.03 -3.79
C HIS A 4 16.97 40.52 -3.63
N SER A 5 16.75 39.91 -4.80
CA SER A 5 17.43 38.72 -5.30
C SER A 5 18.91 38.63 -4.90
N VAL A 6 19.42 37.46 -4.47
CA VAL A 6 20.81 36.96 -4.72
C VAL A 6 20.93 35.45 -4.42
N ARG A 7 21.15 34.70 -5.51
CA ARG A 7 22.17 33.65 -5.79
C ARG A 7 22.51 32.52 -4.79
N ARG A 8 22.45 31.31 -5.37
CA ARG A 8 23.48 30.25 -5.46
C ARG A 8 24.17 29.78 -4.17
N GLY A 9 24.03 28.49 -3.90
CA GLY A 9 24.92 27.75 -3.00
C GLY A 9 24.81 26.24 -3.14
N VAL A 10 25.20 25.68 -4.30
CA VAL A 10 25.61 24.27 -4.37
C VAL A 10 26.85 24.12 -3.50
N ARG A 11 26.75 23.37 -2.40
CA ARG A 11 27.92 22.88 -1.65
C ARG A 11 27.77 21.40 -1.38
N LEU A 12 28.44 20.66 -2.26
CA LEU A 12 28.96 19.32 -2.09
C LEU A 12 29.67 19.23 -0.73
N VAL A 13 29.26 18.30 0.14
CA VAL A 13 30.02 17.93 1.34
C VAL A 13 30.34 16.45 1.23
N LEU A 14 31.50 16.18 0.64
CA LEU A 14 32.27 14.95 0.83
C LEU A 14 32.88 15.02 2.24
N LEU A 15 32.58 14.05 3.10
CA LEU A 15 33.42 13.78 4.26
C LEU A 15 33.48 12.28 4.52
N ALA A 16 34.69 11.77 4.29
CA ALA A 16 35.13 10.41 4.48
C ALA A 16 35.25 10.08 5.97
N CYS A 17 34.75 8.92 6.36
CA CYS A 17 35.09 8.18 7.58
C CYS A 17 35.02 6.68 7.23
N TRP A 18 35.88 5.77 7.67
CA TRP A 18 37.00 5.78 8.61
C TRP A 18 37.77 4.45 8.43
N MET A 19 39.06 4.49 8.74
CA MET A 19 39.87 3.41 9.33
C MET A 19 40.08 2.09 8.55
N VAL A 20 41.32 1.98 8.06
CA VAL A 20 42.04 0.74 7.77
C VAL A 20 42.21 -0.06 9.07
N VAL A 21 41.72 -1.31 9.10
CA VAL A 21 42.15 -2.30 10.10
C VAL A 21 43.02 -3.32 9.39
N ALA A 22 44.33 -3.23 9.61
CA ALA A 22 45.29 -4.27 9.30
C ALA A 22 45.18 -5.36 10.39
N GLY A 23 44.79 -6.57 10.00
CA GLY A 23 44.78 -7.75 10.86
C GLY A 23 45.33 -8.95 10.11
N CYS A 24 46.56 -9.34 10.42
CA CYS A 24 47.19 -10.56 9.92
C CYS A 24 46.74 -11.79 10.74
N GLY A 25 46.43 -12.88 10.04
CA GLY A 25 46.69 -14.24 10.52
C GLY A 25 45.61 -14.90 11.39
N GLY A 26 44.83 -15.79 10.79
CA GLY A 26 43.94 -16.69 11.52
C GLY A 26 43.26 -17.70 10.60
N LYS A 27 43.91 -18.84 10.40
CA LYS A 27 43.40 -20.01 9.69
C LYS A 27 42.21 -20.58 10.47
N GLY A 28 41.00 -20.33 9.99
CA GLY A 28 39.75 -20.85 10.55
C GLY A 28 38.67 -20.74 9.49
N SER A 29 38.43 -21.84 8.78
CA SER A 29 37.32 -21.98 7.84
C SER A 29 36.02 -22.06 8.65
N SER A 30 35.54 -20.91 9.12
CA SER A 30 34.17 -20.75 9.57
C SER A 30 33.41 -20.16 8.41
N ARG A 31 32.65 -21.03 7.74
CA ARG A 31 31.61 -20.68 6.76
C ARG A 31 30.77 -19.55 7.33
N ALA A 32 31.09 -18.32 6.97
CA ALA A 32 30.23 -17.18 7.18
C ALA A 32 28.93 -17.50 6.43
N GLN A 33 27.84 -17.70 7.17
CA GLN A 33 26.52 -17.60 6.60
C GLN A 33 26.39 -16.16 6.10
N THR A 34 26.62 -15.96 4.80
CA THR A 34 26.18 -14.74 4.13
C THR A 34 24.67 -14.60 4.36
N PRO A 35 24.19 -13.44 4.84
CA PRO A 35 22.77 -13.14 4.76
C PRO A 35 22.39 -13.29 3.29
N ASP A 36 21.41 -14.13 3.01
CA ASP A 36 20.85 -14.39 1.69
C ASP A 36 20.48 -13.03 1.06
N GLN A 37 21.37 -12.45 0.25
CA GLN A 37 21.07 -11.21 -0.44
C GLN A 37 20.00 -11.55 -1.48
N PRO A 38 18.80 -10.95 -1.42
CA PRO A 38 17.76 -11.26 -2.38
C PRO A 38 18.28 -10.89 -3.76
N SER A 39 18.37 -11.89 -4.64
CA SER A 39 18.80 -11.68 -6.03
C SER A 39 17.89 -10.65 -6.70
N ALA A 40 18.42 -9.89 -7.67
CA ALA A 40 17.64 -8.92 -8.43
C ALA A 40 16.38 -9.56 -9.07
N VAL A 41 16.45 -10.84 -9.43
CA VAL A 41 15.33 -11.64 -9.94
C VAL A 41 14.26 -11.88 -8.87
N SER A 42 14.66 -12.19 -7.63
CA SER A 42 13.75 -12.37 -6.49
C SER A 42 13.05 -11.05 -6.15
N ALA A 43 13.78 -9.93 -6.16
CA ALA A 43 13.20 -8.60 -5.96
C ALA A 43 12.19 -8.24 -7.05
N LEU A 44 12.51 -8.50 -8.32
CA LEU A 44 11.61 -8.27 -9.45
C LEU A 44 10.34 -9.14 -9.37
N ALA A 45 10.49 -10.42 -9.02
CA ALA A 45 9.36 -11.33 -8.84
C ALA A 45 8.43 -10.86 -7.72
N LYS A 46 9.00 -10.40 -6.59
CA LYS A 46 8.24 -9.84 -5.47
C LYS A 46 7.52 -8.54 -5.85
N MET A 47 8.15 -7.66 -6.63
CA MET A 47 7.48 -6.48 -7.17
C MET A 47 6.35 -6.85 -8.13
N GLY A 48 6.53 -7.85 -8.99
CA GLY A 48 5.48 -8.36 -9.87
C GLY A 48 4.28 -8.94 -9.12
N GLN A 49 4.52 -9.65 -8.00
CA GLN A 49 3.46 -10.13 -7.12
C GLN A 49 2.70 -8.97 -6.47
N LEU A 50 3.39 -7.98 -5.91
CA LEU A 50 2.73 -6.81 -5.32
C LEU A 50 1.92 -6.01 -6.36
N ALA A 51 2.40 -5.97 -7.61
CA ALA A 51 1.70 -5.33 -8.71
C ALA A 51 0.43 -6.08 -9.15
N THR A 52 0.22 -7.33 -8.73
CA THR A 52 -0.96 -8.14 -9.09
C THR A 52 -1.82 -8.54 -7.88
N ASP A 53 -1.33 -8.36 -6.65
CA ASP A 53 -2.09 -8.58 -5.43
C ASP A 53 -3.07 -7.41 -5.19
N PRO A 54 -4.40 -7.63 -5.25
CA PRO A 54 -5.37 -6.56 -5.06
C PRO A 54 -5.30 -5.94 -3.67
N ILE A 55 -4.92 -6.69 -2.63
CA ILE A 55 -4.78 -6.14 -1.27
C ILE A 55 -3.57 -5.21 -1.19
N ALA A 56 -2.44 -5.61 -1.80
CA ALA A 56 -1.26 -4.76 -1.90
C ALA A 56 -1.56 -3.48 -2.68
N GLN A 57 -2.22 -3.60 -3.84
CA GLN A 57 -2.65 -2.45 -4.63
C GLN A 57 -3.56 -1.51 -3.83
N MET A 58 -4.56 -2.04 -3.12
CA MET A 58 -5.43 -1.23 -2.26
C MET A 58 -4.64 -0.52 -1.16
N SER A 59 -3.68 -1.18 -0.50
CA SER A 59 -2.86 -0.53 0.55
C SER A 59 -2.01 0.64 0.05
N MET A 60 -1.68 0.66 -1.24
CA MET A 60 -0.92 1.73 -1.87
C MET A 60 -1.82 2.84 -2.48
N THR A 61 -3.11 2.57 -2.68
CA THR A 61 -4.01 3.46 -3.43
C THR A 61 -5.16 4.02 -2.60
N PHE A 62 -5.56 3.32 -1.53
CA PHE A 62 -6.53 3.80 -0.56
C PHE A 62 -5.97 4.98 0.20
N ASP A 63 -6.85 5.92 0.53
CA ASP A 63 -6.48 7.08 1.31
C ASP A 63 -5.89 6.69 2.68
N GLY A 64 -4.77 7.32 3.05
CA GLY A 64 -4.06 7.04 4.30
C GLY A 64 -3.22 5.74 4.31
N ASN A 65 -3.07 5.03 3.19
CA ASN A 65 -2.29 3.80 3.06
C ASN A 65 -2.56 2.76 4.18
N PRO A 66 -3.81 2.32 4.36
CA PRO A 66 -4.17 1.41 5.44
C PRO A 66 -3.40 0.08 5.35
N ALA A 67 -3.15 -0.53 6.51
CA ALA A 67 -2.47 -1.82 6.58
C ALA A 67 -3.23 -2.89 5.78
N GLN A 68 -2.50 -3.71 5.03
CA GLN A 68 -3.06 -4.77 4.17
C GLN A 68 -3.99 -5.71 4.93
N GLU A 69 -3.66 -6.06 6.18
CA GLU A 69 -4.47 -6.91 7.05
C GLU A 69 -5.85 -6.29 7.33
N LYS A 70 -5.88 -4.98 7.64
CA LYS A 70 -7.12 -4.23 7.89
C LYS A 70 -7.99 -4.12 6.63
N ILE A 71 -7.36 -3.95 5.47
CA ILE A 71 -8.08 -3.94 4.18
C ILE A 71 -8.67 -5.33 3.92
N ARG A 72 -7.84 -6.38 4.05
CA ARG A 72 -8.24 -7.77 3.80
C ARG A 72 -9.42 -8.17 4.68
N GLU A 73 -9.33 -7.91 5.97
CA GLU A 73 -10.41 -8.19 6.92
C GLU A 73 -11.73 -7.54 6.48
N LYS A 74 -11.73 -6.22 6.29
CA LYS A 74 -12.97 -5.50 5.99
C LYS A 74 -13.53 -5.82 4.61
N ILE A 75 -12.67 -5.97 3.60
CA ILE A 75 -13.14 -6.25 2.24
C ILE A 75 -13.64 -7.68 2.11
N ASP A 76 -12.97 -8.66 2.74
CA ASP A 76 -13.42 -10.05 2.71
C ASP A 76 -14.76 -10.20 3.46
N MET A 77 -14.92 -9.53 4.61
CA MET A 77 -16.21 -9.48 5.30
C MET A 77 -17.31 -8.84 4.45
N ALA A 78 -17.01 -7.74 3.77
CA ALA A 78 -17.99 -7.07 2.91
C ALA A 78 -18.36 -7.97 1.71
N LEU A 79 -17.40 -8.60 1.04
CA LEU A 79 -17.68 -9.53 -0.05
C LEU A 79 -18.63 -10.65 0.39
N LEU A 80 -18.35 -11.29 1.53
CA LEU A 80 -19.23 -12.32 2.09
C LEU A 80 -20.63 -11.79 2.41
N MET A 81 -20.72 -10.60 3.01
CA MET A 81 -21.99 -9.98 3.38
C MET A 81 -22.88 -9.68 2.16
N TYR A 82 -22.27 -9.38 1.01
CA TYR A 82 -22.95 -9.14 -0.26
C TYR A 82 -23.00 -10.39 -1.17
N GLY A 83 -22.74 -11.59 -0.62
CA GLY A 83 -22.89 -12.86 -1.32
C GLY A 83 -21.85 -13.12 -2.42
N MET A 84 -20.68 -12.50 -2.31
CA MET A 84 -19.58 -12.65 -3.26
C MET A 84 -18.49 -13.58 -2.70
N ASP A 85 -17.90 -14.39 -3.58
CA ASP A 85 -16.74 -15.20 -3.22
C ASP A 85 -15.52 -14.35 -2.85
N VAL A 86 -14.80 -14.79 -1.83
CA VAL A 86 -13.55 -14.15 -1.38
C VAL A 86 -12.39 -14.62 -2.27
N ASN A 87 -12.17 -13.90 -3.37
CA ASN A 87 -11.10 -14.16 -4.33
C ASN A 87 -10.48 -12.85 -4.87
N ASN A 88 -9.35 -12.96 -5.59
CA ASN A 88 -8.61 -11.79 -6.06
C ASN A 88 -9.37 -10.95 -7.11
N VAL A 89 -10.25 -11.58 -7.90
CA VAL A 89 -11.06 -10.88 -8.90
C VAL A 89 -12.07 -9.97 -8.20
N ASN A 90 -12.80 -10.51 -7.23
CA ASN A 90 -13.82 -9.78 -6.47
C ASN A 90 -13.19 -8.71 -5.57
N ARG A 91 -12.07 -9.00 -4.89
CA ARG A 91 -11.30 -8.00 -4.14
C ARG A 91 -10.83 -6.85 -5.03
N GLY A 92 -10.31 -7.16 -6.22
CA GLY A 92 -9.87 -6.16 -7.18
C GLY A 92 -11.04 -5.31 -7.69
N SER A 93 -12.20 -5.91 -7.96
CA SER A 93 -13.41 -5.19 -8.37
C SER A 93 -13.89 -4.24 -7.28
N ALA A 94 -14.07 -4.75 -6.06
CA ALA A 94 -14.49 -3.96 -4.91
C ALA A 94 -13.52 -2.81 -4.63
N GLY A 95 -12.21 -3.06 -4.65
CA GLY A 95 -11.18 -2.03 -4.48
C GLY A 95 -11.28 -0.91 -5.52
N ARG A 96 -11.46 -1.24 -6.80
CA ARG A 96 -11.64 -0.24 -7.87
C ARG A 96 -12.90 0.60 -7.68
N THR A 97 -14.01 -0.05 -7.30
CA THR A 97 -15.27 0.63 -7.01
C THR A 97 -15.09 1.64 -5.88
N LEU A 98 -14.44 1.24 -4.78
CA LEU A 98 -14.20 2.13 -3.64
C LEU A 98 -13.31 3.32 -4.02
N VAL A 99 -12.24 3.10 -4.79
CA VAL A 99 -11.37 4.19 -5.29
C VAL A 99 -12.13 5.15 -6.20
N ALA A 100 -13.01 4.63 -7.06
CA ALA A 100 -13.86 5.48 -7.90
C ALA A 100 -14.78 6.36 -7.05
N LEU A 101 -15.45 5.78 -6.04
CA LEU A 101 -16.31 6.52 -5.13
C LEU A 101 -15.55 7.58 -4.33
N ARG A 102 -14.32 7.31 -3.88
CA ARG A 102 -13.48 8.35 -3.25
C ARG A 102 -13.26 9.53 -4.18
N LYS A 103 -12.91 9.28 -5.45
CA LYS A 103 -12.66 10.34 -6.43
C LYS A 103 -13.91 11.17 -6.71
N GLU A 104 -15.08 10.54 -6.72
CA GLU A 104 -16.36 11.20 -6.97
C GLU A 104 -16.89 11.98 -5.76
N ARG A 105 -16.67 11.46 -4.54
CA ARG A 105 -17.40 11.90 -3.34
C ARG A 105 -16.51 12.45 -2.22
N GLY A 106 -15.20 12.29 -2.33
CA GLY A 106 -14.24 12.73 -1.30
C GLY A 106 -14.22 11.86 -0.03
N LEU A 107 -14.93 10.72 -0.02
CA LEU A 107 -15.01 9.80 1.11
C LEU A 107 -13.89 8.76 1.05
N SER A 108 -13.22 8.48 2.18
CA SER A 108 -12.19 7.44 2.21
C SER A 108 -12.78 6.05 1.98
N GLU A 109 -12.05 5.19 1.27
CA GLU A 109 -12.49 3.83 0.93
C GLU A 109 -12.80 3.02 2.19
N MET A 110 -11.99 3.21 3.24
CA MET A 110 -12.16 2.55 4.53
C MET A 110 -13.42 3.01 5.26
N ALA A 111 -13.79 4.30 5.16
CA ALA A 111 -15.04 4.79 5.74
C ALA A 111 -16.26 4.24 5.01
N ILE A 112 -16.21 4.15 3.68
CA ILE A 112 -17.27 3.51 2.88
C ILE A 112 -17.41 2.03 3.29
N LEU A 113 -16.31 1.27 3.33
CA LEU A 113 -16.32 -0.13 3.77
C LEU A 113 -16.88 -0.29 5.18
N GLU A 114 -16.46 0.56 6.12
CA GLU A 114 -16.96 0.52 7.48
C GLU A 114 -18.46 0.79 7.56
N LYS A 115 -18.97 1.75 6.78
CA LYS A 115 -20.41 2.00 6.72
C LYS A 115 -21.16 0.84 6.06
N MET A 116 -20.60 0.22 5.02
CA MET A 116 -21.16 -0.99 4.39
C MET A 116 -21.28 -2.16 5.37
N LEU A 117 -20.29 -2.38 6.23
CA LEU A 117 -20.33 -3.45 7.23
C LEU A 117 -21.34 -3.20 8.35
N ASN A 118 -21.69 -1.94 8.59
CA ASN A 118 -22.67 -1.53 9.60
C ASN A 118 -24.07 -1.29 9.04
N THR A 119 -24.30 -1.56 7.75
CA THR A 119 -25.58 -1.39 7.08
C THR A 119 -26.08 -2.75 6.61
N PRO A 120 -27.36 -3.11 6.83
CA PRO A 120 -27.89 -4.37 6.31
C PRO A 120 -27.64 -4.50 4.80
N ALA A 121 -27.05 -5.64 4.39
CA ALA A 121 -26.77 -5.87 2.98
C ALA A 121 -28.06 -5.94 2.16
N ASN A 122 -28.09 -5.16 1.09
CA ASN A 122 -29.18 -5.12 0.14
C ASN A 122 -28.65 -4.78 -1.26
N GLY A 123 -28.95 -5.65 -2.22
CA GLY A 123 -28.49 -5.55 -3.60
C GLY A 123 -27.04 -6.03 -3.79
N LYS A 124 -26.44 -5.66 -4.92
CA LYS A 124 -25.04 -5.97 -5.24
C LYS A 124 -24.08 -5.05 -4.49
N PHE A 125 -22.84 -5.49 -4.31
CA PHE A 125 -21.79 -4.72 -3.61
C PHE A 125 -21.64 -3.30 -4.19
N GLU A 126 -21.54 -3.16 -5.51
CA GLU A 126 -21.30 -1.87 -6.15
C GLU A 126 -22.48 -0.91 -5.97
N GLU A 127 -23.71 -1.41 -6.13
CA GLU A 127 -24.94 -0.63 -5.92
C GLU A 127 -25.06 -0.19 -4.46
N ALA A 128 -24.74 -1.08 -3.53
CA ALA A 128 -24.73 -0.77 -2.11
C ALA A 128 -23.65 0.26 -1.76
N ALA A 129 -22.44 0.14 -2.30
CA ALA A 129 -21.36 1.09 -2.09
C ALA A 129 -21.74 2.50 -2.61
N VAL A 130 -22.36 2.59 -3.79
CA VAL A 130 -22.88 3.85 -4.35
C VAL A 130 -23.97 4.45 -3.46
N ARG A 131 -24.95 3.64 -3.06
CA ARG A 131 -26.06 4.09 -2.19
C ARG A 131 -25.54 4.62 -0.86
N ILE A 132 -24.69 3.84 -0.20
CA ILE A 132 -24.16 4.15 1.13
C ILE A 132 -23.27 5.38 1.08
N SER A 133 -22.38 5.48 0.09
CA SER A 133 -21.56 6.68 -0.10
C SER A 133 -22.40 7.93 -0.44
N ALA A 134 -23.59 7.77 -1.05
CA ALA A 134 -24.53 8.87 -1.22
C ALA A 134 -25.22 9.30 0.07
N GLU A 135 -25.53 8.36 0.95
CA GLU A 135 -26.12 8.65 2.26
C GLU A 135 -25.12 9.33 3.20
N MET A 136 -23.82 8.99 3.11
CA MET A 136 -22.76 9.58 3.92
C MET A 136 -22.46 11.06 3.60
N ASN A 137 -22.82 11.55 2.41
CA ASN A 137 -22.57 12.92 1.96
C ASN A 137 -23.79 13.86 2.12
N ARG A 138 -24.86 13.39 2.76
CA ARG A 138 -26.04 14.20 3.12
C ARG A 138 -25.85 14.82 4.49
#